data_AF-I4MWQ4-F1
#
_entry.id   AF-I4MWQ4-F1
#
_cell.length_a   1.000
_cell.length_b   1.000
_cell.length_c   1.000
_cell.angle_alpha   90.00
_cell.angle_beta   90.00
_cell.angle_gamma   90.00
#
_symmetry.space_group_name_H-M   'P 1'
#
loop_
_entity.id
_entity.type
_entity.pdbx_description
1 polymer ?
#
loop_
_entity_poly.entity_id
_entity_poly.type
_entity_poly.pdbx_seq_one_letter_code
_entity_poly.pdbx_strand_id
1 'polypeptide(L)' 'MNPPPLPPHLIETAAQWLVRQEAGELSLIEKAELAHWLAQDPRHSEALAFARHTWAALASLA' A
#
# COMPACT_ATOMS: atom_id res chain seq x y z
N MET A 1 -4.92 16.60 -10.39
CA MET A 1 -3.45 16.51 -10.48
C MET A 1 -3.10 15.04 -10.51
N ASN A 2 -2.44 14.56 -11.56
CA ASN A 2 -1.92 13.20 -11.61
C ASN A 2 -0.55 13.25 -10.92
N PRO A 3 -0.36 12.68 -9.71
CA PRO A 3 0.96 12.67 -9.09
C PRO A 3 1.95 11.93 -10.01
N PRO A 4 3.25 12.26 -9.98
CA PRO A 4 4.25 11.58 -10.79
C PRO A 4 4.11 10.05 -10.60
N PRO A 5 4.28 9.23 -11.65
CA PRO A 5 4.07 7.80 -11.53
C PRO A 5 5.09 7.26 -10.54
N LEU A 6 4.61 6.92 -9.35
CA LEU A 6 5.40 6.14 -8.41
C LEU A 6 5.87 4.89 -9.16
N PRO A 7 7.12 4.45 -8.95
CA PRO A 7 7.61 3.26 -9.61
C PRO A 7 6.62 2.09 -9.41
N PRO A 8 6.32 1.31 -10.46
CA PRO A 8 5.32 0.25 -10.40
C PRO A 8 5.62 -0.76 -9.29
N HIS A 9 6.90 -1.09 -9.06
CA HIS A 9 7.32 -1.97 -7.99
C HIS A 9 6.93 -1.47 -6.57
N LEU A 10 6.84 -0.15 -6.36
CA LEU A 10 6.39 0.42 -5.09
C LEU A 10 4.87 0.26 -4.92
N ILE A 11 4.12 0.48 -6.01
CA ILE A 11 2.66 0.31 -6.03
C ILE A 11 2.30 -1.17 -5.86
N GLU A 12 3.03 -2.08 -6.49
CA GLU A 12 2.85 -3.53 -6.35
C GLU A 12 3.12 -3.99 -4.91
N THR A 13 4.20 -3.49 -4.29
CA THR A 13 4.51 -3.78 -2.88
C THR A 13 3.44 -3.21 -1.94
N ALA A 14 2.99 -1.98 -2.18
CA ALA A 14 1.89 -1.36 -1.47
C ALA A 14 0.57 -2.15 -1.58
N ALA A 15 0.24 -2.61 -2.79
CA ALA A 15 -0.94 -3.41 -3.04
C ALA A 15 -0.88 -4.76 -2.32
N GLN A 16 0.30 -5.41 -2.25
CA GLN A 16 0.48 -6.63 -1.46
C GLN A 16 0.21 -6.39 0.03
N TRP A 17 0.68 -5.28 0.58
CA TRP A 17 0.39 -4.92 1.97
C TRP A 17 -1.10 -4.67 2.21
N LEU A 18 -1.78 -4.01 1.28
CA LEU A 18 -3.24 -3.82 1.34
C LEU A 18 -4.00 -5.14 1.30
N VAL A 19 -3.66 -6.04 0.37
CA VAL A 19 -4.30 -7.36 0.29
C VAL A 19 -4.13 -8.14 1.60
N ARG A 20 -2.95 -8.08 2.23
CA ARG A 20 -2.72 -8.72 3.54
C ARG A 20 -3.56 -8.07 4.65
N GLN A 21 -3.72 -6.73 4.65
CA GLN A 21 -4.58 -6.02 5.60
C GLN A 21 -6.06 -6.35 5.41
N GLU A 22 -6.52 -6.51 4.16
CA GLU A 22 -7.91 -6.85 3.85
C GLU A 22 -8.20 -8.34 4.11
N ALA A 23 -7.18 -9.21 4.01
CA ALA A 23 -7.30 -10.64 4.32
C ALA A 23 -7.46 -10.90 5.83
N GLY A 24 -7.05 -9.97 6.68
CA GLY A 24 -7.17 -10.09 8.13
C GLY A 24 -6.20 -9.18 8.88
N GLU A 25 -6.19 -9.32 10.20
CA GLU A 25 -5.26 -8.53 11.02
C GLU A 25 -3.81 -8.98 10.77
N LEU A 26 -2.96 -8.03 10.35
CA LEU A 26 -1.52 -8.26 10.23
C LEU A 26 -0.94 -8.71 11.58
N SER A 27 -0.09 -9.73 11.54
CA SER A 27 0.67 -10.16 12.71
C SER A 27 1.62 -9.05 13.21
N LEU A 28 2.12 -9.19 14.44
CA LEU A 28 3.10 -8.24 14.99
C LEU A 28 4.37 -8.12 14.12
N ILE A 29 4.78 -9.23 13.48
CA ILE A 29 5.93 -9.25 12.58
C ILE A 29 5.61 -8.44 11.32
N GLU A 30 4.48 -8.71 10.67
CA GLU A 30 4.07 -8.00 9.46
C GLU A 30 3.84 -6.51 9.70
N LYS A 31 3.29 -6.13 10.86
CA LYS A 31 3.16 -4.73 11.27
C LYS A 31 4.53 -4.06 11.41
N ALA A 32 5.52 -4.75 11.97
CA ALA A 32 6.88 -4.24 12.09
C ALA A 32 7.58 -4.13 10.72
N GLU A 33 7.39 -5.12 9.83
CA GLU A 33 7.92 -5.08 8.46
C GLU A 33 7.29 -3.95 7.62
N LEU A 34 5.98 -3.76 7.74
CA LEU A 34 5.28 -2.65 7.09
C LEU A 34 5.79 -1.29 7.61
N ALA A 35 5.93 -1.14 8.93
CA ALA A 35 6.46 0.08 9.53
C ALA A 35 7.91 0.34 9.10
N HIS A 36 8.74 -0.71 9.06
CA HIS A 36 10.11 -0.62 8.57
C HIS A 36 10.14 -0.19 7.10
N TRP A 37 9.35 -0.83 6.24
CA TRP A 37 9.24 -0.48 4.84
C TRP A 37 8.82 0.98 4.67
N LEU A 38 7.77 1.44 5.36
CA LEU A 38 7.32 2.85 5.31
C LEU A 38 8.40 3.84 5.77
N ALA A 39 9.26 3.45 6.71
CA ALA A 39 10.35 4.31 7.20
C ALA A 39 11.55 4.40 6.25
N GLN A 40 11.72 3.44 5.33
CA GLN A 40 12.86 3.42 4.39
C GLN A 40 12.78 4.53 3.34
N ASP A 41 11.57 4.87 2.88
CA ASP A 41 11.38 5.87 1.82
C ASP A 41 10.02 6.57 1.97
N PRO A 42 9.96 7.91 1.98
CA PRO A 42 8.71 8.66 1.99
C PRO A 42 7.73 8.23 0.88
N ARG A 43 8.26 7.84 -0.29
CA ARG A 43 7.47 7.40 -1.45
C ARG A 43 6.71 6.09 -1.20
N HIS A 44 7.14 5.28 -0.22
CA HIS A 44 6.41 4.08 0.18
C HIS A 44 5.05 4.42 0.78
N SER A 45 4.99 5.52 1.56
CA SER A 45 3.73 6.01 2.12
C SER A 45 2.78 6.52 1.03
N GLU A 46 3.31 7.22 0.02
CA GLU A 46 2.55 7.67 -1.15
C GLU A 46 2.04 6.50 -1.98
N ALA A 47 2.86 5.46 -2.18
CA ALA A 47 2.48 4.25 -2.90
C ALA A 47 1.36 3.48 -2.19
N LEU A 48 1.43 3.40 -0.85
CA LEU A 48 0.39 2.78 -0.05
C LEU A 48 -0.93 3.55 -0.14
N ALA A 49 -0.89 4.89 -0.06
CA ALA A 49 -2.06 5.73 -0.23
C ALA A 49 -2.68 5.59 -1.63
N PHE A 50 -1.85 5.58 -2.68
CA PHE A 50 -2.29 5.40 -4.06
C PHE A 50 -2.95 4.03 -4.29
N ALA A 51 -2.31 2.95 -3.85
CA ALA A 51 -2.84 1.61 -3.96
C ALA A 51 -4.17 1.48 -3.19
N ARG A 52 -4.27 2.11 -2.00
CA ARG A 52 -5.50 2.11 -1.19
C ARG A 52 -6.64 2.85 -1.87
N HIS A 53 -6.37 4.01 -2.43
CA HIS A 53 -7.35 4.79 -3.18
C HIS A 53 -7.85 4.02 -4.41
N THR A 54 -6.94 3.39 -5.15
CA THR A 54 -7.28 2.56 -6.32
C THR A 54 -8.14 1.36 -5.91
N TRP A 55 -7.76 0.67 -4.83
CA TRP A 55 -8.51 -0.47 -4.33
C TRP A 55 -9.90 -0.08 -3.81
N ALA A 56 -10.01 1.04 -3.09
CA ALA A 56 -11.29 1.56 -2.62
C ALA A 56 -12.22 1.99 -3.79
N ALA A 57 -11.65 2.60 -4.83
CA ALA A 57 -12.40 2.92 -6.05
C ALA A 57 -12.92 1.65 -6.74
N LEU A 58 -12.10 0.59 -6.83
CA LEU A 58 -12.53 -0.70 -7.36
C LEU A 58 -13.60 -1.38 -6.48
N ALA A 59 -13.45 -1.35 -5.17
CA ALA A 59 -14.43 -1.89 -4.22
C ALA A 59 -15.78 -1.16 -4.29
N SER A 60 -15.79 0.14 -4.60
CA SER A 60 -17.02 0.93 -4.78
C SER A 60 -17.81 0.59 -6.05
N LEU A 61 -17.23 -0.19 -6.97
CA LEU A 61 -17.87 -0.65 -8.19
C LEU A 61 -18.51 -2.04 -8.06
N ALA A 62 -18.31 -2.72 -6.92
CA ALA A 62 -18.87 -4.05 -6.63
C ALA A 62 -20.22 -3.95 -5.90
#